data_AF-A0A949CCX6-F1
#
_entry.id   AF-A0A949CCX6-F1
#
_cell.length_a   1.000
_cell.length_b   1.000
_cell.length_c   1.000
_cell.angle_alpha   90.00
_cell.angle_beta   90.00
_cell.angle_gamma   90.00
#
_symmetry.space_group_name_H-M   'P 1'
#
loop_
_entity.id
_entity.type
_entity.pdbx_description
1 polymer ?
#
loop_
_entity_poly.entity_id
_entity_poly.type
_entity_poly.pdbx_seq_one_letter_code
_entity_poly.pdbx_strand_id
1 'polypeptide(L)'
;MIRAKDLSISFSGREVFSEGNFIINAREKVGLIGRNGSGKSTFLKLILKQLEPDSGAVEIPRGYRIGHLEQHIHFTHETVLEEICSILPEDREHEGWKGENILYGLGFTYDDLYKDPKKFSGGYQVKLNLAKLLLMEPQMLLLDEPTNYLDIHSIRWLKEFLREWDGEIILITHDRGFMDSVITHTLLIHRNSFKKVPGNTQGVREKIALEEEIYEKTRINEDKQRQKTQEWIDRFGSKASQASRVQSRVKMLEKQDVKEKLVHVQTLDFEFNHNPYTSKENMVEAEALSFGYNPEHLLIKNLSFNIANGDKICVIGKNGKGKSTLLKLLTQDNKPVHGNIKVNGKTEIGYFGQMNIDRLDNNRSVYEELQKVDEKLTQNRVRQVCSNMMFSNDLSNKKIGVLSGGEKSRVMLGKILLKGANLLLLDEPTNHLDMESCDSLLEAIKSFEGAVVTVTHDEHFLGQIANKLIIFDDNKTFTFEDSYEFFLKRVGWKDH
;
A
#
# COMPACT_ATOMS: atom_id res chain seq x y z
N MET A 1 6.97 1.50 -28.25
CA MET A 1 5.78 0.88 -27.63
C MET A 1 6.16 -0.51 -27.14
N ILE A 2 5.73 -0.85 -25.93
CA ILE A 2 5.84 -2.21 -25.37
C ILE A 2 4.52 -2.92 -25.60
N ARG A 3 4.58 -4.20 -25.97
CA ARG A 3 3.38 -4.99 -26.23
C ARG A 3 3.48 -6.33 -25.52
N ALA A 4 2.47 -6.66 -24.72
CA ALA A 4 2.24 -8.02 -24.28
C ALA A 4 1.19 -8.67 -25.18
N LYS A 5 1.48 -9.88 -25.65
CA LYS A 5 0.59 -10.67 -26.48
C LYS A 5 0.42 -12.06 -25.89
N ASP A 6 -0.84 -12.43 -25.64
CA ASP A 6 -1.27 -13.74 -25.14
C ASP A 6 -0.47 -14.20 -23.91
N LEU A 7 -0.07 -13.24 -23.07
CA LEU A 7 0.87 -13.45 -21.97
C LEU A 7 0.24 -14.28 -20.86
N SER A 8 0.80 -15.46 -20.58
CA SER A 8 0.31 -16.33 -19.51
C SER A 8 1.44 -16.80 -18.60
N ILE A 9 1.15 -16.90 -17.30
CA ILE A 9 2.08 -17.45 -16.32
C ILE A 9 1.36 -18.10 -15.14
N SER A 10 1.91 -19.22 -14.68
CA SER A 10 1.41 -20.03 -13.57
C SER A 10 2.53 -20.42 -12.60
N PHE A 11 2.20 -20.50 -11.31
CA PHE A 11 3.10 -21.05 -10.29
C PHE A 11 2.41 -22.17 -9.52
N SER A 12 3.08 -23.32 -9.41
CA SER A 12 2.59 -24.47 -8.64
C SER A 12 1.14 -24.88 -8.98
N GLY A 13 0.79 -24.82 -10.26
CA GLY A 13 -0.55 -25.14 -10.76
C GLY A 13 -1.61 -24.05 -10.55
N ARG A 14 -1.24 -22.90 -9.96
CA ARG A 14 -2.11 -21.72 -9.86
C ARG A 14 -1.72 -20.71 -10.93
N GLU A 15 -2.68 -20.40 -11.79
CA GLU A 15 -2.53 -19.34 -12.77
C GLU A 15 -2.43 -17.97 -12.08
N VAL A 16 -1.50 -17.13 -12.53
CA VAL A 16 -1.35 -15.74 -12.07
C VAL A 16 -2.05 -14.80 -13.04
N PHE A 17 -1.80 -14.98 -14.34
CA PHE A 17 -2.59 -14.39 -15.41
C PHE A 17 -2.57 -15.28 -16.67
N SER A 18 -3.66 -15.23 -17.43
CA SER A 18 -3.92 -15.94 -18.69
C SER A 18 -4.15 -14.94 -19.83
N GLU A 19 -3.59 -15.25 -21.00
CA GLU A 19 -3.90 -14.59 -22.28
C GLU A 19 -3.88 -13.05 -22.22
N GLY A 20 -2.94 -12.52 -21.43
CA GLY A 20 -2.79 -11.09 -21.17
C GLY A 20 -2.39 -10.33 -22.42
N ASN A 21 -3.26 -9.41 -22.86
CA ASN A 21 -3.04 -8.59 -24.04
C ASN A 21 -3.13 -7.10 -23.68
N PHE A 22 -2.01 -6.38 -23.79
CA PHE A 22 -2.00 -4.93 -23.60
C PHE A 22 -0.84 -4.27 -24.37
N ILE A 23 -0.98 -2.96 -24.57
CA ILE A 23 0.03 -2.13 -25.22
C ILE A 23 0.32 -0.93 -24.33
N ILE A 24 1.60 -0.58 -24.19
CA ILE A 24 2.07 0.67 -23.60
C ILE A 24 2.65 1.53 -24.73
N ASN A 25 1.98 2.64 -25.02
CA ASN A 25 2.37 3.59 -26.06
C ASN A 25 3.40 4.59 -25.53
N ALA A 26 4.04 5.30 -26.47
CA ALA A 26 4.96 6.36 -26.12
C ALA A 26 4.30 7.43 -25.23
N ARG A 27 5.05 7.91 -24.23
CA ARG A 27 4.63 8.92 -23.24
C ARG A 27 3.48 8.48 -22.32
N GLU A 28 3.04 7.23 -22.38
CA GLU A 28 2.03 6.76 -21.44
C GLU A 28 2.63 6.54 -20.06
N LYS A 29 1.93 7.09 -19.07
CA LYS A 29 2.16 6.86 -17.66
C LYS A 29 1.08 5.90 -17.19
N VAL A 30 1.45 4.65 -16.95
CA VAL A 30 0.53 3.55 -16.68
C VAL A 30 0.61 3.18 -15.20
N GLY A 31 -0.50 3.36 -14.48
CA GLY A 31 -0.64 2.85 -13.12
C GLY A 31 -0.99 1.37 -13.15
N LEU A 32 -0.13 0.51 -12.62
CA LEU A 32 -0.43 -0.91 -12.48
C LEU A 32 -1.10 -1.18 -11.13
N ILE A 33 -2.39 -1.48 -11.18
CA ILE A 33 -3.17 -1.82 -10.00
C ILE A 33 -3.56 -3.29 -10.00
N GLY A 34 -3.81 -3.81 -8.81
CA GLY A 34 -4.19 -5.20 -8.59
C GLY A 34 -4.02 -5.55 -7.13
N ARG A 35 -4.71 -6.59 -6.70
CA ARG A 35 -4.71 -7.04 -5.30
C ARG A 35 -3.36 -7.60 -4.90
N ASN A 36 -3.14 -7.76 -3.60
CA ASN A 36 -1.96 -8.50 -3.14
C ASN A 36 -1.99 -9.95 -3.65
N GLY A 37 -0.87 -10.38 -4.24
CA GLY A 37 -0.77 -11.68 -4.91
C GLY A 37 -1.39 -11.76 -6.31
N SER A 38 -1.88 -10.65 -6.89
CA SER A 38 -2.42 -10.65 -8.26
C SER A 38 -1.36 -10.86 -9.36
N GLY A 39 -0.07 -10.77 -9.02
CA GLY A 39 1.02 -10.92 -9.98
C GLY A 39 1.72 -9.64 -10.41
N LYS A 40 1.52 -8.50 -9.72
CA LYS A 40 2.23 -7.23 -10.02
C LYS A 40 3.76 -7.39 -10.09
N SER A 41 4.36 -7.98 -9.06
CA SER A 41 5.82 -8.22 -9.04
C SER A 41 6.25 -9.27 -10.08
N THR A 42 5.41 -10.27 -10.36
CA THR A 42 5.65 -11.23 -11.46
C THR A 42 5.67 -10.51 -12.80
N PHE A 43 4.75 -9.59 -13.02
CA PHE A 43 4.68 -8.75 -14.19
C PHE A 43 5.93 -7.89 -14.38
N LEU A 44 6.43 -7.25 -13.30
CA LEU A 44 7.70 -6.50 -13.35
C LEU A 44 8.86 -7.39 -13.82
N LYS A 45 8.98 -8.60 -13.28
CA LYS A 45 10.04 -9.54 -13.66
C LYS A 45 9.97 -9.94 -15.14
N LEU A 46 8.76 -10.08 -15.70
CA LEU A 46 8.57 -10.33 -17.13
C LEU A 46 9.02 -9.13 -17.99
N ILE A 47 8.64 -7.91 -17.60
CA ILE A 47 9.09 -6.67 -18.30
C ILE A 47 10.61 -6.54 -18.25
N LEU A 48 11.22 -6.87 -17.11
CA LEU A 48 12.67 -6.84 -16.90
C LEU A 48 13.42 -8.04 -17.52
N LYS A 49 12.72 -8.98 -18.16
CA LYS A 49 13.28 -10.23 -18.70
C LYS A 49 14.03 -11.08 -17.67
N GLN A 50 13.64 -10.97 -16.40
CA GLN A 50 14.15 -11.79 -15.29
C GLN A 50 13.36 -13.09 -15.12
N LEU A 51 12.26 -13.22 -15.85
CA LEU A 51 11.36 -14.36 -15.85
C LEU A 51 10.86 -14.58 -17.28
N GLU A 52 10.70 -15.84 -17.68
CA GLU A 52 10.09 -16.20 -18.95
C GLU A 52 8.61 -16.55 -18.74
N PRO A 53 7.70 -16.14 -19.64
CA PRO A 53 6.30 -16.54 -19.56
C PRO A 53 6.11 -18.00 -19.99
N ASP A 54 5.04 -18.63 -19.51
CA ASP A 54 4.68 -19.99 -19.93
C ASP A 54 4.16 -20.01 -21.38
N SER A 55 3.45 -18.95 -21.78
CA SER A 55 2.99 -18.72 -23.15
C SER A 55 2.88 -17.22 -23.46
N GLY A 56 2.85 -16.91 -24.76
CA GLY A 56 2.85 -15.52 -25.24
C GLY A 56 4.23 -14.87 -25.16
N ALA A 57 4.26 -13.53 -25.27
CA ALA A 57 5.50 -12.77 -25.21
C ALA A 57 5.29 -11.32 -24.76
N VAL A 58 6.35 -10.74 -24.19
CA VAL A 58 6.49 -9.29 -24.01
C VAL A 58 7.49 -8.78 -25.05
N GLU A 59 7.00 -8.02 -26.01
CA GLU A 59 7.78 -7.40 -27.07
C GLU A 59 8.22 -6.00 -26.63
N ILE A 60 9.54 -5.81 -26.54
CA ILE A 60 10.18 -4.54 -26.18
C ILE A 60 11.04 -4.08 -27.38
N PRO A 61 10.98 -2.79 -27.79
CA PRO A 61 11.78 -2.30 -28.91
C PRO A 61 13.29 -2.51 -28.72
N ARG A 62 14.03 -2.69 -29.83
CA ARG A 62 15.50 -2.81 -29.76
C ARG A 62 16.14 -1.52 -29.27
N GLY A 63 17.13 -1.62 -28.39
CA GLY A 63 17.84 -0.47 -27.81
C GLY A 63 17.02 0.32 -26.77
N TYR A 64 15.85 -0.16 -26.38
CA TYR A 64 14.98 0.48 -25.41
C TYR A 64 15.50 0.25 -23.99
N ARG A 65 15.83 1.33 -23.26
CA ARG A 65 16.31 1.26 -21.87
C ARG A 65 15.14 1.38 -20.91
N ILE A 66 15.03 0.39 -20.05
CA ILE A 66 14.08 0.37 -18.94
C ILE A 66 14.90 0.61 -17.68
N GLY A 67 14.63 1.72 -16.99
CA GLY A 67 15.20 1.98 -15.69
C GLY A 67 14.27 1.44 -14.61
N HIS A 68 14.82 0.70 -13.65
CA HIS A 68 14.08 0.11 -12.54
C HIS A 68 14.83 0.36 -11.23
N LEU A 69 14.09 0.64 -10.16
CA LEU A 69 14.67 0.89 -8.85
C LEU A 69 15.14 -0.44 -8.23
N GLU A 70 16.45 -0.64 -8.18
CA GLU A 70 17.03 -1.84 -7.58
C GLU A 70 16.89 -1.83 -6.05
N GLN A 71 16.53 -3.00 -5.48
CA GLN A 71 16.41 -3.19 -4.03
C GLN A 71 17.76 -3.35 -3.33
N HIS A 72 18.79 -3.82 -4.05
CA HIS A 72 20.13 -3.97 -3.52
C HIS A 72 20.97 -2.75 -3.87
N ILE A 73 21.29 -1.96 -2.85
CA ILE A 73 21.99 -0.70 -3.02
C ILE A 73 23.49 -0.94 -2.85
N HIS A 74 24.25 -0.64 -3.89
CA HIS A 74 25.70 -0.68 -3.85
C HIS A 74 26.26 0.70 -4.19
N PHE A 75 27.09 1.23 -3.29
CA PHE A 75 27.78 2.51 -3.47
C PHE A 75 29.28 2.29 -3.65
N THR A 76 29.85 2.98 -4.63
CA THR A 76 31.22 2.79 -5.10
C THR A 76 32.14 3.98 -4.81
N HIS A 77 31.58 5.17 -4.60
CA HIS A 77 32.30 6.42 -4.35
C HIS A 77 32.13 6.90 -2.91
N GLU A 78 32.99 7.85 -2.53
CA GLU A 78 33.11 8.37 -1.16
C GLU A 78 32.16 9.53 -0.87
N THR A 79 31.57 10.15 -1.89
CA THR A 79 30.60 11.25 -1.74
C THR A 79 29.32 10.99 -2.51
N VAL A 80 28.20 11.51 -2.00
CA VAL A 80 26.89 11.45 -2.68
C VAL A 80 26.95 12.08 -4.08
N LEU A 81 27.66 13.19 -4.23
CA LEU A 81 27.80 13.90 -5.50
C LEU A 81 28.57 13.08 -6.55
N GLU A 82 29.73 12.53 -6.19
CA GLU A 82 30.49 11.66 -7.09
C GLU A 82 29.68 10.40 -7.44
N GLU A 83 28.99 9.83 -6.44
CA GLU A 83 28.21 8.62 -6.61
C GLU A 83 27.04 8.83 -7.59
N ILE A 84 26.33 9.96 -7.55
CA ILE A 84 25.28 10.25 -8.53
C ILE A 84 25.85 10.58 -9.91
N CYS A 85 26.93 11.38 -9.99
CA CYS A 85 27.54 11.78 -11.25
C CYS A 85 28.17 10.58 -11.99
N SER A 86 28.59 9.54 -11.26
CA SER A 86 29.17 8.32 -11.85
C SER A 86 28.24 7.56 -12.81
N ILE A 87 26.94 7.83 -12.78
CA ILE A 87 25.97 7.20 -13.70
C ILE A 87 25.89 7.90 -15.05
N LEU A 88 26.41 9.14 -15.15
CA LEU A 88 26.39 9.90 -16.39
C LEU A 88 27.43 9.33 -17.36
N PRO A 89 27.06 9.11 -18.63
CA PRO A 89 28.04 8.75 -19.66
C PRO A 89 28.99 9.93 -19.94
N GLU A 90 30.15 9.64 -20.55
CA GLU A 90 31.21 10.64 -20.85
C GLU A 90 30.69 11.89 -21.58
N ASP A 91 29.71 11.73 -22.49
CA ASP A 91 29.12 12.83 -23.25
C ASP A 91 28.20 13.74 -22.42
N ARG A 92 27.79 13.30 -21.22
CA ARG A 92 26.90 14.02 -20.30
C ARG A 92 27.57 14.38 -18.97
N GLU A 93 28.89 14.27 -18.83
CA GLU A 93 29.61 14.58 -17.58
C GLU A 93 29.33 15.98 -17.04
N HIS A 94 29.12 16.96 -17.93
CA HIS A 94 28.80 18.35 -17.58
C HIS A 94 27.39 18.53 -17.00
N GLU A 95 26.55 17.50 -16.99
CA GLU A 95 25.18 17.53 -16.46
C GLU A 95 25.09 17.21 -14.96
N GLY A 96 26.20 17.20 -14.22
CA GLY A 96 26.21 16.96 -12.77
C GLY A 96 25.23 17.85 -11.98
N TRP A 97 25.00 19.09 -12.44
CA TRP A 97 24.03 20.02 -11.87
C TRP A 97 22.58 19.48 -11.89
N LYS A 98 22.21 18.64 -12.86
CA LYS A 98 20.90 17.97 -12.88
C LYS A 98 20.80 16.97 -11.73
N GLY A 99 21.88 16.23 -11.48
CA GLY A 99 21.97 15.30 -10.35
C GLY A 99 21.78 16.01 -9.02
N GLU A 100 22.45 17.15 -8.84
CA GLU A 100 22.27 18.00 -7.65
C GLU A 100 20.82 18.45 -7.48
N ASN A 101 20.17 18.96 -8.53
CA ASN A 101 18.78 19.38 -8.48
C ASN A 101 17.81 18.26 -8.09
N ILE A 102 18.03 17.05 -8.62
CA ILE A 102 17.24 15.87 -8.26
C ILE A 102 17.45 15.52 -6.77
N LEU A 103 18.70 15.58 -6.29
CA LEU A 103 19.00 15.32 -4.88
C LEU A 103 18.36 16.35 -3.95
N TYR A 104 18.43 17.65 -4.28
CA TYR A 104 17.75 18.69 -3.51
C TYR A 104 16.24 18.46 -3.46
N GLY A 105 15.62 18.11 -4.59
CA GLY A 105 14.20 17.77 -4.66
C GLY A 105 13.80 16.57 -3.81
N LEU A 106 14.70 15.58 -3.67
CA LEU A 106 14.53 14.44 -2.78
C LEU A 106 14.91 14.73 -1.32
N GLY A 107 15.28 15.97 -1.00
CA GLY A 107 15.51 16.45 0.35
C GLY A 107 16.94 16.32 0.87
N PHE A 108 17.93 16.12 0.00
CA PHE A 108 19.34 16.26 0.38
C PHE A 108 19.69 17.74 0.57
N THR A 109 20.58 18.04 1.50
CA THR A 109 21.13 19.40 1.69
C THR A 109 22.48 19.54 0.97
N TYR A 110 22.97 20.78 0.83
CA TYR A 110 24.29 21.04 0.24
C TYR A 110 25.41 20.26 0.96
N ASP A 111 25.39 20.24 2.30
CA ASP A 111 26.38 19.51 3.09
C ASP A 111 26.28 17.99 2.92
N ASP A 112 25.10 17.47 2.57
CA ASP A 112 24.90 16.03 2.37
C ASP A 112 25.59 15.52 1.09
N LEU A 113 25.77 16.39 0.09
CA LEU A 113 26.40 16.04 -1.19
C LEU A 113 27.85 15.55 -1.02
N TYR A 114 28.54 16.02 0.03
CA TYR A 114 29.94 15.73 0.31
C TYR A 114 30.13 14.64 1.38
N LYS A 115 29.05 13.97 1.80
CA LYS A 115 29.11 12.88 2.78
C LYS A 115 29.14 11.53 2.09
N ASP A 116 29.68 10.54 2.81
CA ASP A 116 29.68 9.14 2.38
C ASP A 116 28.25 8.57 2.30
N PRO A 117 27.80 8.09 1.12
CA PRO A 117 26.49 7.45 0.93
C PRO A 117 26.20 6.32 1.93
N LYS A 118 27.22 5.58 2.37
CA LYS A 118 27.07 4.45 3.29
C LYS A 118 26.73 4.87 4.72
N LYS A 119 26.97 6.14 5.08
CA LYS A 119 26.63 6.70 6.40
C LYS A 119 25.18 7.17 6.52
N PHE A 120 24.48 7.29 5.39
CA PHE A 120 23.07 7.68 5.40
C PHE A 120 22.16 6.54 5.88
N SER A 121 20.97 6.92 6.36
CA SER A 121 19.93 5.94 6.68
C SER A 121 19.45 5.23 5.40
N GLY A 122 18.92 4.01 5.54
CA GLY A 122 18.43 3.24 4.40
C GLY A 122 17.45 4.01 3.49
N GLY A 123 16.60 4.86 4.07
CA GLY A 123 15.69 5.71 3.28
C GLY A 123 16.41 6.73 2.40
N TYR A 124 17.47 7.39 2.91
CA TYR A 124 18.30 8.29 2.10
C TYR A 124 19.12 7.53 1.06
N GLN A 125 19.56 6.32 1.37
CA GLN A 125 20.23 5.46 0.38
C GLN A 125 19.29 5.09 -0.78
N VAL A 126 18.03 4.76 -0.49
CA VAL A 126 17.00 4.53 -1.52
C VAL A 126 16.73 5.79 -2.33
N LYS A 127 16.65 6.97 -1.69
CA LYS A 127 16.51 8.26 -2.39
C LYS A 127 17.66 8.53 -3.35
N LEU A 128 18.91 8.26 -2.96
CA LEU A 128 20.07 8.39 -3.85
C LEU A 128 19.97 7.43 -5.04
N ASN A 129 19.52 6.19 -4.83
CA ASN A 129 19.34 5.25 -5.93
C ASN A 129 18.22 5.70 -6.89
N LEU A 130 17.12 6.23 -6.35
CA LEU A 130 16.07 6.86 -7.15
C LEU A 130 16.64 8.05 -7.93
N ALA A 131 17.45 8.90 -7.31
CA ALA A 131 18.07 10.05 -7.97
C ALA A 131 18.91 9.64 -9.19
N LYS A 132 19.74 8.61 -9.05
CA LYS A 132 20.51 8.02 -10.15
C LYS A 132 19.60 7.53 -11.27
N LEU A 133 18.56 6.77 -10.93
CA LEU A 133 17.60 6.25 -11.90
C LEU A 133 16.94 7.36 -12.71
N LEU A 134 16.54 8.46 -12.06
CA LEU A 134 15.94 9.61 -12.73
C LEU A 134 16.96 10.33 -13.62
N LEU A 135 18.20 10.49 -13.17
CA LEU A 135 19.27 11.14 -13.92
C LEU A 135 19.67 10.37 -15.19
N MET A 136 19.55 9.04 -15.18
CA MET A 136 19.82 8.19 -16.35
C MET A 136 18.92 8.50 -17.55
N GLU A 137 17.77 9.15 -17.35
CA GLU A 137 16.80 9.45 -18.41
C GLU A 137 16.49 8.22 -19.31
N PRO A 138 16.08 7.07 -18.74
CA PRO A 138 15.68 5.91 -19.53
C PRO A 138 14.40 6.20 -20.33
N GLN A 139 14.16 5.45 -21.40
CA GLN A 139 12.91 5.63 -22.16
C GLN A 139 11.68 5.25 -21.31
N MET A 140 11.80 4.19 -20.49
CA MET A 140 10.76 3.81 -19.54
C MET A 140 11.28 3.79 -18.11
N LEU A 141 10.51 4.37 -17.20
CA LEU A 141 10.66 4.17 -15.76
C LEU A 141 9.72 3.06 -15.27
N LEU A 142 10.28 2.14 -14.50
CA LEU A 142 9.57 1.07 -13.82
C LEU A 142 9.70 1.30 -12.31
N LEU A 143 8.65 1.81 -11.68
CA LEU A 143 8.66 2.23 -10.28
C LEU A 143 7.73 1.32 -9.46
N ASP A 144 8.30 0.55 -8.55
CA ASP A 144 7.57 -0.32 -7.62
C ASP A 144 7.59 0.29 -6.21
N GLU A 145 6.45 0.80 -5.76
CA GLU A 145 6.25 1.49 -4.48
C GLU A 145 7.31 2.57 -4.18
N PRO A 146 7.52 3.55 -5.08
CA PRO A 146 8.58 4.56 -4.90
C PRO A 146 8.36 5.47 -3.69
N THR A 147 7.13 5.55 -3.17
CA THR A 147 6.74 6.44 -2.06
C THR A 147 7.10 5.90 -0.67
N ASN A 148 7.31 4.59 -0.52
CA ASN A 148 7.48 3.93 0.80
C ASN A 148 8.65 4.46 1.64
N TYR A 149 9.64 5.10 1.02
CA TYR A 149 10.84 5.59 1.71
C TYR A 149 10.96 7.13 1.65
N LEU A 150 9.95 7.78 1.10
CA LEU A 150 9.91 9.20 0.85
C LEU A 150 9.09 9.89 1.94
N ASP A 151 9.58 11.04 2.39
CA ASP A 151 8.77 11.95 3.18
C ASP A 151 7.84 12.75 2.26
N ILE A 152 6.89 13.46 2.87
CA ILE A 152 5.86 14.19 2.15
C ILE A 152 6.39 15.26 1.18
N HIS A 153 7.53 15.89 1.50
CA HIS A 153 8.17 16.85 0.60
C HIS A 153 8.73 16.14 -0.65
N SER A 154 9.44 15.03 -0.42
CA SER A 154 10.04 14.23 -1.49
C SER A 154 8.97 13.61 -2.38
N ILE A 155 7.83 13.18 -1.82
CA ILE A 155 6.68 12.66 -2.57
C ILE A 155 6.10 13.74 -3.48
N ARG A 156 5.89 14.96 -2.96
CA ARG A 156 5.37 16.09 -3.74
C ARG A 156 6.30 16.48 -4.89
N TRP A 157 7.60 16.57 -4.61
CA TRP A 157 8.58 16.85 -5.65
C TRP A 157 8.60 15.75 -6.73
N LEU A 158 8.65 14.48 -6.31
CA LEU A 158 8.66 13.35 -7.23
C LEU A 158 7.40 13.32 -8.10
N LYS A 159 6.24 13.67 -7.53
CA LYS A 159 4.99 13.78 -8.25
C LYS A 159 5.06 14.78 -9.40
N GLU A 160 5.56 16.00 -9.16
CA GLU A 160 5.73 17.00 -10.21
C GLU A 160 6.80 16.56 -11.24
N PHE A 161 7.91 16.00 -10.77
CA PHE A 161 8.95 15.47 -11.66
C PHE A 161 8.41 14.39 -12.61
N LEU A 162 7.65 13.41 -12.09
CA LEU A 162 7.07 12.33 -12.89
C LEU A 162 5.94 12.83 -13.80
N ARG A 163 5.26 13.92 -13.46
CA ARG A 163 4.27 14.58 -14.34
C ARG A 163 4.91 15.24 -15.55
N GLU A 164 6.10 15.79 -15.39
CA GLU A 164 6.87 16.41 -16.47
C GLU A 164 7.72 15.41 -17.26
N TRP A 165 7.91 14.19 -16.75
CA TRP A 165 8.64 13.14 -17.45
C TRP A 165 8.10 12.86 -18.86
N ASP A 166 8.96 12.96 -19.85
CA ASP A 166 8.63 12.76 -21.27
C ASP A 166 8.53 11.28 -21.68
N GLY A 167 9.18 10.39 -20.93
CA GLY A 167 9.21 8.96 -21.23
C GLY A 167 7.95 8.19 -20.77
N GLU A 168 7.96 6.89 -21.00
CA GLU A 168 6.93 6.00 -20.47
C GLU A 168 7.16 5.71 -18.98
N ILE A 169 6.08 5.49 -18.23
CA ILE A 169 6.14 5.10 -16.82
C ILE A 169 5.23 3.90 -16.60
N ILE A 170 5.72 2.88 -15.89
CA ILE A 170 4.88 1.91 -15.19
C ILE A 170 5.05 2.18 -13.70
N LEU A 171 3.96 2.59 -13.06
CA LEU A 171 3.94 2.94 -11.64
C LEU A 171 3.08 1.94 -10.88
N ILE A 172 3.68 1.24 -9.92
CA ILE A 172 2.95 0.51 -8.89
C ILE A 172 3.08 1.33 -7.62
N THR A 173 1.95 1.68 -7.03
CA THR A 173 1.92 2.23 -5.69
C THR A 173 0.59 1.91 -5.01
N HIS A 174 0.58 1.91 -3.69
CA HIS A 174 -0.63 1.87 -2.89
C HIS A 174 -1.21 3.26 -2.58
N ASP A 175 -0.44 4.33 -2.82
CA ASP A 175 -0.92 5.71 -2.70
C ASP A 175 -1.74 6.10 -3.93
N ARG A 176 -3.07 6.11 -3.77
CA ARG A 176 -4.00 6.49 -4.84
C ARG A 176 -3.82 7.93 -5.27
N GLY A 177 -3.62 8.84 -4.32
CA GLY A 177 -3.50 10.27 -4.60
C GLY A 177 -2.25 10.58 -5.40
N PHE A 178 -1.13 9.90 -5.10
CA PHE A 178 0.09 9.94 -5.89
C PHE A 178 -0.13 9.32 -7.27
N MET A 179 -0.67 8.09 -7.34
CA MET A 179 -0.89 7.38 -8.61
C MET A 179 -1.74 8.21 -9.58
N ASP A 180 -2.96 8.55 -9.18
CA ASP A 180 -3.94 9.26 -10.02
C ASP A 180 -3.44 10.62 -10.50
N SER A 181 -2.49 11.20 -9.76
CA SER A 181 -1.90 12.48 -10.12
C SER A 181 -0.82 12.40 -11.18
N VAL A 182 -0.21 11.23 -11.39
CA VAL A 182 0.89 10.99 -12.34
C VAL A 182 0.41 10.24 -13.59
N ILE A 183 -0.52 9.30 -13.43
CA ILE A 183 -0.89 8.36 -14.49
C ILE A 183 -1.81 9.00 -15.55
N THR A 184 -1.70 8.48 -16.77
CA THR A 184 -2.59 8.74 -17.91
C THR A 184 -3.56 7.58 -18.15
N HIS A 185 -3.14 6.36 -17.78
CA HIS A 185 -3.87 5.12 -17.99
C HIS A 185 -3.72 4.23 -16.76
N THR A 186 -4.73 3.43 -16.51
CA THR A 186 -4.72 2.41 -15.47
C THR A 186 -4.69 1.03 -16.13
N LEU A 187 -3.69 0.22 -15.78
CA LEU A 187 -3.59 -1.19 -16.13
C LEU A 187 -3.96 -2.01 -14.90
N LEU A 188 -5.10 -2.68 -14.92
CA LEU A 188 -5.53 -3.52 -13.82
C LEU A 188 -5.27 -5.00 -14.11
N ILE A 189 -4.75 -5.71 -13.12
CA ILE A 189 -4.79 -7.17 -13.06
C ILE A 189 -6.00 -7.59 -12.24
N HIS A 190 -7.00 -8.17 -12.91
CA HIS A 190 -8.24 -8.64 -12.29
C HIS A 190 -8.65 -9.98 -12.86
N ARG A 191 -8.99 -10.94 -11.99
CA ARG A 191 -9.36 -12.32 -12.37
C ARG A 191 -8.43 -12.91 -13.41
N ASN A 192 -7.13 -12.87 -13.12
CA ASN A 192 -6.10 -13.44 -13.99
C ASN A 192 -5.99 -12.79 -15.38
N SER A 193 -6.63 -11.64 -15.60
CA SER A 193 -6.59 -10.93 -16.88
C SER A 193 -6.06 -9.50 -16.71
N PHE A 194 -5.48 -8.96 -17.77
CA PHE A 194 -5.09 -7.56 -17.84
C PHE A 194 -6.19 -6.73 -18.48
N LYS A 195 -6.48 -5.58 -17.89
CA LYS A 195 -7.39 -4.59 -18.46
C LYS A 195 -6.79 -3.20 -18.38
N LYS A 196 -6.50 -2.63 -19.54
CA LYS A 196 -6.03 -1.25 -19.67
C LYS A 196 -7.18 -0.31 -19.98
N VAL A 197 -7.28 0.80 -19.25
CA VAL A 197 -8.31 1.83 -19.43
C VAL A 197 -7.66 3.21 -19.33
N PRO A 198 -8.03 4.19 -20.18
CA PRO A 198 -7.59 5.57 -20.01
C PRO A 198 -8.21 6.20 -18.77
N GLY A 199 -7.44 7.03 -18.08
CA GLY A 199 -7.86 7.73 -16.86
C GLY A 199 -7.37 7.07 -15.55
N ASN A 200 -7.96 7.56 -14.46
CA ASN A 200 -7.56 7.27 -13.09
C ASN A 200 -8.08 5.94 -12.55
N THR A 201 -7.62 5.56 -11.36
CA THR A 201 -7.95 4.28 -10.73
C THR A 201 -9.44 4.15 -10.39
N GLN A 202 -10.10 5.26 -10.04
CA GLN A 202 -11.53 5.27 -9.69
C GLN A 202 -12.40 4.83 -10.87
N GLY A 203 -12.18 5.39 -12.06
CA GLY A 203 -12.98 5.07 -13.25
C GLY A 203 -12.90 3.60 -13.65
N VAL A 204 -11.74 2.96 -13.44
CA VAL A 204 -11.57 1.52 -13.69
C VAL A 204 -12.37 0.68 -12.70
N ARG A 205 -12.35 1.05 -11.43
CA ARG A 205 -13.06 0.32 -10.37
C ARG A 205 -14.58 0.36 -10.58
N GLU A 206 -15.12 1.53 -10.90
CA GLU A 206 -16.54 1.70 -11.23
C GLU A 206 -16.94 0.86 -12.44
N LYS A 207 -16.12 0.87 -13.49
CA LYS A 207 -16.37 0.06 -14.69
C LYS A 207 -16.39 -1.43 -14.39
N ILE A 208 -15.55 -1.91 -13.47
CA ILE A 208 -15.49 -3.32 -13.11
C ILE A 208 -16.65 -3.72 -12.22
N ALA A 209 -16.99 -2.90 -11.24
CA ALA A 209 -18.17 -3.13 -10.41
C ALA A 209 -19.42 -3.26 -11.31
N LEU A 210 -19.56 -2.37 -12.29
CA LEU A 210 -20.65 -2.42 -13.27
C LEU A 210 -20.61 -3.69 -14.13
N GLU A 211 -19.44 -4.06 -14.65
CA GLU A 211 -19.29 -5.27 -15.47
C GLU A 211 -19.59 -6.55 -14.68
N GLU A 212 -19.15 -6.64 -13.42
CA GLU A 212 -19.46 -7.77 -12.54
C GLU A 212 -20.95 -7.84 -12.21
N GLU A 213 -21.58 -6.71 -11.94
CA GLU A 213 -23.02 -6.62 -11.68
C GLU A 213 -23.82 -7.07 -12.92
N ILE A 214 -23.44 -6.59 -14.11
CA ILE A 214 -24.05 -7.00 -15.38
C ILE A 214 -23.88 -8.51 -15.58
N TYR A 215 -22.66 -9.03 -15.38
CA TYR A 215 -22.38 -10.46 -15.53
C TYR A 215 -23.25 -11.31 -14.59
N GLU A 216 -23.33 -10.99 -13.29
CA GLU A 216 -24.14 -11.73 -12.33
C GLU A 216 -25.64 -11.65 -12.68
N LYS A 217 -26.15 -10.47 -13.07
CA LYS A 217 -27.54 -10.32 -13.53
C LYS A 217 -27.82 -11.19 -14.75
N THR A 218 -26.92 -11.19 -15.74
CA THR A 218 -27.05 -12.04 -16.93
C THR A 218 -27.00 -13.52 -16.57
N ARG A 219 -26.09 -13.94 -15.68
CA ARG A 219 -25.96 -15.32 -15.20
C ARG A 219 -27.25 -15.79 -14.52
N ILE A 220 -27.78 -15.02 -13.57
CA ILE A 220 -29.03 -15.34 -12.85
C ILE A 220 -30.21 -15.45 -13.84
N ASN A 221 -30.27 -14.57 -14.85
CA ASN A 221 -31.32 -14.63 -15.85
C ASN A 221 -31.18 -15.88 -16.74
N GLU A 222 -29.97 -16.21 -17.19
CA GLU A 222 -29.70 -17.44 -17.96
C GLU A 222 -30.03 -18.70 -17.15
N ASP A 223 -29.62 -18.76 -15.88
CA ASP A 223 -29.93 -19.85 -14.95
C ASP A 223 -31.44 -20.03 -14.79
N LYS A 224 -32.20 -18.93 -14.59
CA LYS A 224 -33.67 -18.96 -14.52
C LYS A 224 -34.32 -19.45 -15.82
N GLN A 225 -33.82 -19.02 -16.98
CA GLN A 225 -34.36 -19.46 -18.28
C GLN A 225 -34.06 -20.93 -18.54
N ARG A 226 -32.87 -21.40 -18.15
CA ARG A 226 -32.52 -22.82 -18.19
C ARG A 226 -33.41 -23.65 -17.29
N GLN A 227 -33.60 -23.22 -16.04
CA GLN A 227 -34.47 -23.92 -15.10
C GLN A 227 -35.90 -24.06 -15.66
N LYS A 228 -36.48 -22.98 -16.21
CA LYS A 228 -37.79 -23.02 -16.87
C LYS A 228 -37.82 -23.97 -18.07
N THR A 229 -36.74 -23.99 -18.86
CA THR A 229 -36.62 -24.87 -20.02
C THR A 229 -36.53 -26.33 -19.59
N GLN A 230 -35.77 -26.62 -18.53
CA GLN A 230 -35.65 -27.94 -17.93
C GLN A 230 -36.99 -28.42 -17.37
N GLU A 231 -37.67 -27.60 -16.57
CA GLU A 231 -39.01 -27.92 -16.04
C GLU A 231 -40.03 -28.20 -17.15
N TRP A 232 -39.92 -27.50 -18.29
CA TRP A 232 -40.76 -27.77 -19.46
C TRP A 232 -40.41 -29.11 -20.11
N ILE A 233 -39.11 -29.41 -20.26
CA ILE A 233 -38.65 -30.71 -20.78
C ILE A 233 -39.15 -31.83 -19.88
N ASP A 234 -39.00 -31.71 -18.56
CA ASP A 234 -39.43 -32.71 -17.58
C ASP A 234 -40.95 -32.95 -17.65
N ARG A 235 -41.73 -31.87 -17.83
CA ARG A 235 -43.19 -31.93 -17.90
C ARG A 235 -43.73 -32.53 -19.21
N PHE A 236 -43.05 -32.30 -20.33
CA PHE A 236 -43.53 -32.67 -21.66
C PHE A 236 -42.73 -33.80 -22.33
N GLY A 237 -41.65 -34.26 -21.71
CA GLY A 237 -40.75 -35.29 -22.23
C GLY A 237 -41.41 -36.65 -22.45
N SER A 238 -42.49 -36.96 -21.72
CA SER A 238 -43.27 -38.20 -21.88
C SER A 238 -44.34 -38.16 -22.97
N LYS A 239 -44.60 -36.99 -23.59
CA LYS A 239 -45.65 -36.84 -24.61
C LYS A 239 -45.10 -36.93 -26.03
N ALA A 240 -45.46 -37.99 -26.75
CA ALA A 240 -45.04 -38.24 -28.13
C ALA A 240 -45.33 -37.06 -29.10
N SER A 241 -46.43 -36.32 -28.89
CA SER A 241 -46.79 -35.17 -29.73
C SER A 241 -45.87 -33.95 -29.58
N GLN A 242 -45.02 -33.90 -28.53
CA GLN A 242 -44.09 -32.80 -28.28
C GLN A 242 -42.61 -33.22 -28.43
N ALA A 243 -42.34 -34.46 -28.86
CA ALA A 243 -40.99 -35.05 -28.89
C ALA A 243 -39.97 -34.21 -29.68
N SER A 244 -40.34 -33.68 -30.85
CA SER A 244 -39.47 -32.81 -31.67
C SER A 244 -39.10 -31.50 -30.95
N ARG A 245 -40.06 -30.88 -30.25
CA ARG A 245 -39.83 -29.64 -29.48
C ARG A 245 -38.98 -29.88 -28.23
N VAL A 246 -39.16 -31.03 -27.58
CA VAL A 246 -38.31 -31.47 -26.46
C VAL A 246 -36.87 -31.68 -26.93
N GLN A 247 -36.65 -32.45 -28.00
CA GLN A 247 -35.30 -32.68 -28.55
C GLN A 247 -34.59 -31.39 -28.97
N SER A 248 -35.31 -30.42 -29.53
CA SER A 248 -34.74 -29.11 -29.88
C SER A 248 -34.25 -28.34 -28.65
N ARG A 249 -35.06 -28.31 -27.58
CA ARG A 249 -34.70 -27.62 -26.32
C ARG A 249 -33.59 -28.33 -25.55
N VAL A 250 -33.52 -29.66 -25.59
CA VAL A 250 -32.39 -30.43 -25.03
C VAL A 250 -31.09 -30.04 -25.72
N LYS A 251 -31.06 -30.04 -27.07
CA LYS A 251 -29.87 -29.61 -27.83
C LYS A 251 -29.50 -28.14 -27.59
N MET A 252 -30.49 -27.28 -27.36
CA MET A 252 -30.25 -25.87 -27.02
C MET A 252 -29.57 -25.76 -25.65
N LEU A 253 -30.01 -26.51 -24.64
CA LEU A 253 -29.38 -26.54 -23.32
C LEU A 253 -27.96 -27.12 -23.37
N GLU A 254 -27.72 -28.19 -24.14
CA GLU A 254 -26.40 -28.83 -24.30
C GLU A 254 -25.37 -27.91 -24.97
N LYS A 255 -25.79 -27.03 -25.88
CA LYS A 255 -24.91 -26.10 -26.60
C LYS A 255 -24.70 -24.77 -25.90
N GLN A 256 -25.50 -24.47 -24.89
CA GLN A 256 -25.40 -23.20 -24.18
C GLN A 256 -24.26 -23.33 -23.17
N ASP A 257 -23.28 -22.43 -23.20
CA ASP A 257 -22.22 -22.38 -22.18
C ASP A 257 -22.79 -21.97 -20.82
N VAL A 258 -22.35 -22.64 -19.76
CA VAL A 258 -22.74 -22.29 -18.39
C VAL A 258 -21.81 -21.21 -17.88
N LYS A 259 -22.34 -20.00 -17.68
CA LYS A 259 -21.61 -18.96 -16.99
C LYS A 259 -21.40 -19.36 -15.54
N GLU A 260 -20.15 -19.51 -15.14
CA GLU A 260 -19.80 -19.80 -13.76
C GLU A 260 -20.13 -18.62 -12.86
N LYS A 261 -20.51 -18.91 -11.62
CA LYS A 261 -20.67 -17.89 -10.59
C LYS A 261 -19.32 -17.26 -10.32
N LEU A 262 -19.28 -15.92 -10.25
CA LEU A 262 -18.04 -15.24 -9.93
C LEU A 262 -17.65 -15.57 -8.51
N VAL A 263 -16.42 -16.07 -8.33
CA VAL A 263 -15.85 -16.30 -7.00
C VAL A 263 -15.69 -14.93 -6.34
N HIS A 264 -16.28 -14.77 -5.16
CA HIS A 264 -16.11 -13.54 -4.39
C HIS A 264 -14.62 -13.38 -4.04
N VAL A 265 -14.02 -12.30 -4.53
CA VAL A 265 -12.62 -12.02 -4.22
C VAL A 265 -12.57 -11.46 -2.80
N GLN A 266 -12.02 -12.21 -1.83
CA GLN A 266 -11.97 -11.80 -0.41
C GLN A 266 -11.06 -10.59 -0.22
N THR A 267 -11.54 -9.45 0.27
CA THR A 267 -10.71 -8.28 0.63
C THR A 267 -10.35 -8.31 2.11
N LEU A 268 -9.32 -7.56 2.50
CA LEU A 268 -9.09 -7.32 3.93
C LEU A 268 -10.28 -6.52 4.48
N ASP A 269 -10.75 -6.94 5.65
CA ASP A 269 -11.82 -6.29 6.39
C ASP A 269 -11.34 -5.95 7.79
N PHE A 270 -11.63 -4.72 8.23
CA PHE A 270 -11.07 -4.14 9.43
C PHE A 270 -12.19 -3.74 10.38
N GLU A 271 -12.18 -4.33 11.57
CA GLU A 271 -13.09 -3.98 12.64
C GLU A 271 -12.29 -3.96 13.96
N PHE A 272 -11.96 -2.76 14.43
CA PHE A 272 -11.21 -2.60 15.66
C PHE A 272 -12.06 -2.96 16.88
N ASN A 273 -11.49 -3.74 17.79
CA ASN A 273 -12.10 -4.00 19.09
C ASN A 273 -11.98 -2.75 19.98
N HIS A 274 -13.05 -1.96 20.05
CA HIS A 274 -13.09 -0.74 20.85
C HIS A 274 -13.56 -1.01 22.28
N ASN A 275 -12.78 -0.54 23.26
CA ASN A 275 -13.18 -0.51 24.65
C ASN A 275 -13.61 0.91 25.03
N PRO A 276 -14.78 1.13 25.66
CA PRO A 276 -15.21 2.49 26.00
C PRO A 276 -14.25 3.21 26.94
N TYR A 277 -13.87 4.44 26.61
CA TYR A 277 -13.13 5.31 27.53
C TYR A 277 -14.10 6.00 28.50
N THR A 278 -13.98 5.72 29.80
CA THR A 278 -14.94 6.16 30.83
C THR A 278 -14.44 7.31 31.71
N SER A 279 -13.42 8.04 31.27
CA SER A 279 -12.92 9.25 31.98
C SER A 279 -13.29 10.51 31.20
N LYS A 280 -13.44 11.63 31.91
CA LYS A 280 -13.57 12.97 31.30
C LYS A 280 -12.20 13.65 31.11
N GLU A 281 -11.15 13.12 31.72
CA GLU A 281 -9.78 13.61 31.57
C GLU A 281 -9.18 13.19 30.24
N ASN A 282 -8.16 13.92 29.78
CA ASN A 282 -7.37 13.51 28.62
C ASN A 282 -6.82 12.10 28.79
N MET A 283 -6.76 11.35 27.69
CA MET A 283 -6.18 10.00 27.65
C MET A 283 -4.68 10.04 27.88
N VAL A 284 -4.01 11.06 27.31
CA VAL A 284 -2.58 11.34 27.46
C VAL A 284 -2.36 12.84 27.56
N GLU A 285 -1.46 13.25 28.45
CA GLU A 285 -0.94 14.62 28.58
C GLU A 285 0.59 14.57 28.49
N ALA A 286 1.16 15.27 27.52
CA ALA A 286 2.59 15.42 27.34
C ALA A 286 2.97 16.89 27.53
N GLU A 287 3.92 17.14 28.43
CA GLU A 287 4.36 18.49 28.78
C GLU A 287 5.86 18.65 28.55
N ALA A 288 6.25 19.66 27.77
CA ALA A 288 7.63 20.06 27.49
C ALA A 288 8.53 18.90 27.05
N LEU A 289 7.96 17.96 26.28
CA LEU A 289 8.61 16.71 25.91
C LEU A 289 9.87 16.98 25.08
N SER A 290 11.00 16.50 25.58
CA SER A 290 12.25 16.48 24.82
C SER A 290 12.91 15.12 24.89
N PHE A 291 13.35 14.60 23.74
CA PHE A 291 13.94 13.26 23.65
C PHE A 291 14.91 13.16 22.47
N GLY A 292 15.99 12.42 22.68
CA GLY A 292 16.92 11.98 21.65
C GLY A 292 17.64 10.72 22.11
N TYR A 293 18.01 9.83 21.19
CA TYR A 293 18.81 8.64 21.52
C TYR A 293 20.23 9.02 21.98
N ASN A 294 20.75 10.14 21.46
CA ASN A 294 21.92 10.83 21.99
C ASN A 294 21.45 12.13 22.66
N PRO A 295 21.76 12.38 23.94
CA PRO A 295 21.42 13.62 24.63
C PRO A 295 21.87 14.91 23.92
N GLU A 296 22.95 14.86 23.14
CA GLU A 296 23.46 16.01 22.38
C GLU A 296 22.62 16.31 21.13
N HIS A 297 21.88 15.32 20.62
CA HIS A 297 21.06 15.43 19.42
C HIS A 297 19.60 15.04 19.72
N LEU A 298 18.86 15.99 20.28
CA LEU A 298 17.43 15.84 20.55
C LEU A 298 16.63 15.80 19.23
N LEU A 299 15.85 14.73 19.06
CA LEU A 299 14.91 14.53 17.96
C LEU A 299 13.61 15.30 18.19
N ILE A 300 13.14 15.32 19.44
CA ILE A 300 11.94 16.06 19.88
C ILE A 300 12.42 17.12 20.87
N LYS A 301 11.95 18.36 20.70
CA LYS A 301 12.34 19.50 21.54
C LYS A 301 11.10 20.25 22.02
N ASN A 302 10.90 20.28 23.34
CA ASN A 302 9.87 21.05 24.03
C ASN A 302 8.45 20.92 23.41
N LEU A 303 8.03 19.70 23.11
CA LEU A 303 6.71 19.42 22.54
C LEU A 303 5.68 19.22 23.66
N SER A 304 4.61 20.01 23.66
CA SER A 304 3.48 19.84 24.57
C SER A 304 2.19 19.57 23.78
N PHE A 305 1.43 18.56 24.19
CA PHE A 305 0.15 18.21 23.57
C PHE A 305 -0.68 17.33 24.50
N ASN A 306 -1.99 17.26 24.23
CA ASN A 306 -2.90 16.34 24.87
C ASN A 306 -3.65 15.49 23.82
N ILE A 307 -4.01 14.28 24.24
CA ILE A 307 -4.85 13.36 23.47
C ILE A 307 -6.17 13.22 24.21
N ALA A 308 -7.26 13.70 23.63
CA ALA A 308 -8.62 13.51 24.11
C ALA A 308 -9.28 12.29 23.44
N ASN A 309 -10.35 11.77 24.05
CA ASN A 309 -11.11 10.69 23.44
C ASN A 309 -11.74 11.14 22.12
N GLY A 310 -11.65 10.30 21.09
CA GLY A 310 -12.12 10.60 19.73
C GLY A 310 -11.17 11.44 18.88
N ASP A 311 -10.03 11.89 19.41
CA ASP A 311 -9.01 12.59 18.63
C ASP A 311 -8.49 11.70 17.49
N LYS A 312 -8.28 12.28 16.31
CA LYS A 312 -7.66 11.65 15.15
C LYS A 312 -6.44 12.47 14.77
N ILE A 313 -5.34 12.16 15.46
CA ILE A 313 -4.08 12.90 15.39
C ILE A 313 -3.20 12.29 14.32
N CYS A 314 -2.75 13.09 13.36
CA CYS A 314 -1.75 12.65 12.39
C CYS A 314 -0.39 13.28 12.66
N VAL A 315 0.65 12.45 12.68
CA VAL A 315 2.04 12.85 12.89
C VAL A 315 2.74 12.91 11.55
N ILE A 316 3.17 14.11 11.13
CA ILE A 316 3.72 14.39 9.80
C ILE A 316 5.07 15.09 9.88
N GLY A 317 5.90 14.93 8.85
CA GLY A 317 7.21 15.60 8.74
C GLY A 317 8.30 14.74 8.11
N LYS A 318 9.51 15.28 7.96
CA LYS A 318 10.63 14.61 7.27
C LYS A 318 11.04 13.27 7.92
N ASN A 319 11.64 12.38 7.13
CA ASN A 319 12.13 11.09 7.62
C ASN A 319 13.28 11.26 8.61
N GLY A 320 13.34 10.40 9.62
CA GLY A 320 14.36 10.45 10.67
C GLY A 320 14.17 11.56 11.73
N LYS A 321 13.08 12.33 11.70
CA LYS A 321 12.83 13.41 12.68
C LYS A 321 12.19 12.97 13.99
N GLY A 322 11.90 11.68 14.17
CA GLY A 322 11.39 11.13 15.43
C GLY A 322 9.88 10.89 15.50
N LYS A 323 9.17 10.83 14.36
CA LYS A 323 7.73 10.51 14.28
C LYS A 323 7.40 9.17 14.98
N SER A 324 8.04 8.09 14.55
CA SER A 324 7.90 6.77 15.19
C SER A 324 8.43 6.76 16.62
N THR A 325 9.44 7.57 16.93
CA THR A 325 9.96 7.74 18.30
C THR A 325 8.94 8.37 19.23
N LEU A 326 8.13 9.33 18.75
CA LEU A 326 7.02 9.90 19.52
C LEU A 326 6.01 8.82 19.91
N LEU A 327 5.59 7.96 18.96
CA LEU A 327 4.68 6.85 19.26
C LEU A 327 5.26 5.88 20.29
N LYS A 328 6.57 5.59 20.23
CA LYS A 328 7.28 4.76 21.23
C LYS A 328 7.37 5.41 22.62
N LEU A 329 7.41 6.74 22.70
CA LEU A 329 7.34 7.43 23.98
C LEU A 329 5.94 7.35 24.58
N LEU A 330 4.91 7.38 23.72
CA LEU A 330 3.51 7.21 24.14
C LEU A 330 3.21 5.79 24.67
N THR A 331 3.89 4.76 24.16
CA THR A 331 3.80 3.39 24.72
C THR A 331 4.55 3.23 26.05
N GLN A 332 5.26 4.26 26.52
CA GLN A 332 6.11 4.26 27.71
C GLN A 332 7.28 3.25 27.65
N ASP A 333 7.66 2.78 26.46
CA ASP A 333 8.84 1.92 26.27
C ASP A 333 10.15 2.69 26.55
N ASN A 334 10.14 4.01 26.37
CA ASN A 334 11.26 4.91 26.65
C ASN A 334 10.81 6.08 27.53
N LYS A 335 11.74 6.60 28.34
CA LYS A 335 11.52 7.81 29.14
C LYS A 335 12.03 9.05 28.40
N PRO A 336 11.32 10.19 28.49
CA PRO A 336 11.82 11.44 27.96
C PRO A 336 13.10 11.89 28.68
N VAL A 337 13.93 12.67 27.99
CA VAL A 337 15.11 13.33 28.60
C VAL A 337 14.67 14.53 29.45
N HIS A 338 13.71 15.31 28.94
CA HIS A 338 13.05 16.39 29.67
C HIS A 338 11.53 16.36 29.42
N GLY A 339 10.77 16.94 30.34
CA GLY A 339 9.32 16.91 30.31
C GLY A 339 8.74 15.62 30.87
N ASN A 340 7.42 15.43 30.71
CA ASN A 340 6.71 14.26 31.23
C ASN A 340 5.59 13.82 30.28
N ILE A 341 5.25 12.53 30.33
CA ILE A 341 4.07 11.96 29.67
C ILE A 341 3.23 11.28 30.75
N LYS A 342 2.02 11.79 30.97
CA LYS A 342 1.02 11.22 31.86
C LYS A 342 -0.04 10.50 31.03
N VAL A 343 -0.16 9.20 31.21
CA VAL A 343 -1.21 8.38 30.58
C VAL A 343 -2.28 8.10 31.63
N ASN A 344 -3.55 8.32 31.30
CA ASN A 344 -4.66 8.01 32.20
C ASN A 344 -4.73 6.48 32.41
N GLY A 345 -4.98 6.04 33.65
CA GLY A 345 -5.05 4.61 33.98
C GLY A 345 -6.19 3.85 33.29
N LYS A 346 -7.16 4.56 32.71
CA LYS A 346 -8.23 3.97 31.88
C LYS A 346 -7.90 3.93 30.39
N THR A 347 -6.72 4.39 29.99
CA THR A 347 -6.26 4.36 28.60
C THR A 347 -5.65 3.00 28.29
N GLU A 348 -6.20 2.30 27.31
CA GLU A 348 -5.74 1.02 26.80
C GLU A 348 -5.19 1.21 25.39
N ILE A 349 -3.87 1.08 25.26
CA ILE A 349 -3.14 1.42 24.04
C ILE A 349 -2.96 0.19 23.14
N GLY A 350 -3.45 0.28 21.91
CA GLY A 350 -3.08 -0.62 20.80
C GLY A 350 -1.98 0.02 19.94
N TYR A 351 -0.87 -0.67 19.70
CA TYR A 351 0.26 -0.14 18.92
C TYR A 351 0.56 -0.99 17.69
N PHE A 352 0.60 -0.37 16.51
CA PHE A 352 1.06 -0.92 15.24
C PHE A 352 2.36 -0.26 14.80
N GLY A 353 3.35 -1.06 14.39
CA GLY A 353 4.61 -0.53 13.87
C GLY A 353 5.64 -1.64 13.62
N GLN A 354 6.71 -1.30 12.87
CA GLN A 354 7.68 -2.26 12.35
C GLN A 354 8.37 -3.14 13.41
N MET A 355 8.71 -2.59 14.59
CA MET A 355 9.38 -3.36 15.65
C MET A 355 8.50 -4.49 16.23
N ASN A 356 7.19 -4.49 15.98
CA ASN A 356 6.34 -5.56 16.44
C ASN A 356 6.44 -6.82 15.56
N ILE A 357 6.95 -6.71 14.32
CA ILE A 357 7.19 -7.86 13.44
C ILE A 357 8.27 -8.76 14.05
N ASP A 358 9.34 -8.16 14.59
CA ASP A 358 10.45 -8.90 15.24
C ASP A 358 10.02 -9.57 16.55
N ARG A 359 8.90 -9.13 17.14
CA ARG A 359 8.31 -9.72 18.36
C ARG A 359 7.42 -10.93 18.06
N LEU A 360 7.13 -11.24 16.79
CA LEU A 360 6.34 -12.41 16.44
C LEU A 360 7.15 -13.69 16.69
N ASP A 361 6.50 -14.68 17.29
CA ASP A 361 7.14 -15.97 17.58
C ASP A 361 7.17 -16.84 16.31
N ASN A 362 8.36 -16.96 15.71
CA ASN A 362 8.57 -17.70 14.46
C ASN A 362 8.11 -19.17 14.52
N ASN A 363 7.99 -19.74 15.71
CA ASN A 363 7.60 -21.14 15.90
C ASN A 363 6.08 -21.35 15.96
N ARG A 364 5.30 -20.30 16.27
CA ARG A 364 3.84 -20.38 16.37
C ARG A 364 3.18 -20.34 15.01
N SER A 365 1.99 -20.93 14.92
CA SER A 365 1.09 -20.68 13.80
C SER A 365 0.47 -19.27 13.87
N VAL A 366 -0.06 -18.79 12.75
CA VAL A 366 -0.82 -17.53 12.72
C VAL A 366 -1.95 -17.55 13.76
N TYR A 367 -2.72 -18.65 13.80
CA TYR A 367 -3.82 -18.79 14.76
C TYR A 367 -3.35 -18.71 16.21
N GLU A 368 -2.29 -19.44 16.57
CA GLU A 368 -1.74 -19.46 17.93
C GLU A 368 -1.21 -18.08 18.34
N GLU A 369 -0.55 -17.37 17.43
CA GLU A 369 -0.01 -16.04 17.68
C GLU A 369 -1.12 -15.00 17.90
N LEU A 370 -2.25 -15.12 17.17
CA LEU A 370 -3.43 -14.27 17.37
C LEU A 370 -4.21 -14.63 18.65
N GLN A 371 -4.36 -15.92 18.96
CA GLN A 371 -5.05 -16.39 20.17
C GLN A 371 -4.35 -15.90 21.45
N LYS A 372 -3.02 -15.71 21.40
CA LYS A 372 -2.23 -15.22 22.54
C LYS A 372 -2.50 -13.75 22.91
N VAL A 373 -3.17 -12.99 22.04
CA VAL A 373 -3.47 -11.57 22.31
C VAL A 373 -4.30 -11.41 23.58
N ASP A 374 -5.31 -12.26 23.75
CA ASP A 374 -6.12 -12.34 24.97
C ASP A 374 -6.71 -13.75 25.07
N GLU A 375 -6.43 -14.43 26.18
CA GLU A 375 -6.90 -15.79 26.45
C GLU A 375 -8.44 -15.89 26.52
N LYS A 376 -9.14 -14.77 26.74
CA LYS A 376 -10.61 -14.70 26.76
C LYS A 376 -11.23 -14.69 25.38
N LEU A 377 -10.44 -14.52 24.32
CA LEU A 377 -10.96 -14.48 22.95
C LEU A 377 -11.52 -15.84 22.55
N THR A 378 -12.75 -15.82 22.05
CA THR A 378 -13.39 -17.04 21.51
C THR A 378 -12.65 -17.50 20.25
N GLN A 379 -12.59 -18.82 20.05
CA GLN A 379 -12.00 -19.40 18.84
C GLN A 379 -12.65 -18.84 17.56
N ASN A 380 -13.96 -18.60 17.59
CA ASN A 380 -14.69 -18.02 16.48
C ASN A 380 -14.20 -16.62 16.13
N ARG A 381 -13.96 -15.74 17.12
CA ARG A 381 -13.44 -14.39 16.87
C ARG A 381 -12.02 -14.43 16.31
N VAL A 382 -11.16 -15.29 16.84
CA VAL A 382 -9.78 -15.45 16.32
C VAL A 382 -9.80 -15.96 14.87
N ARG A 383 -10.63 -16.97 14.57
CA ARG A 383 -10.79 -17.49 13.20
C ARG A 383 -11.38 -16.45 12.24
N GLN A 384 -12.32 -15.63 12.70
CA GLN A 384 -12.86 -14.52 11.92
C GLN A 384 -11.74 -13.54 11.56
N VAL A 385 -10.93 -13.11 12.52
CA VAL A 385 -9.79 -12.22 12.25
C VAL A 385 -8.75 -12.87 11.35
N CYS A 386 -8.43 -14.17 11.54
CA CYS A 386 -7.59 -14.90 10.60
C CYS A 386 -8.13 -14.80 9.16
N SER A 387 -9.44 -15.05 8.99
CA SER A 387 -10.08 -14.97 7.67
C SER A 387 -10.05 -13.56 7.10
N ASN A 388 -10.38 -12.55 7.91
CA ASN A 388 -10.33 -11.15 7.51
C ASN A 388 -8.92 -10.72 7.10
N MET A 389 -7.87 -11.31 7.69
CA MET A 389 -6.46 -11.07 7.36
C MET A 389 -5.93 -11.97 6.21
N MET A 390 -6.82 -12.67 5.51
CA MET A 390 -6.52 -13.60 4.40
C MET A 390 -5.73 -14.85 4.80
N PHE A 391 -5.86 -15.28 6.05
CA PHE A 391 -5.34 -16.54 6.58
C PHE A 391 -6.47 -17.56 6.80
N SER A 392 -7.29 -17.80 5.79
CA SER A 392 -8.39 -18.76 5.86
C SER A 392 -7.89 -20.22 5.85
N ASN A 393 -8.64 -21.12 6.49
CA ASN A 393 -8.39 -22.56 6.51
C ASN A 393 -6.96 -22.90 6.95
N ASP A 394 -6.26 -23.77 6.20
CA ASP A 394 -4.91 -24.25 6.50
C ASP A 394 -3.85 -23.14 6.52
N LEU A 395 -4.13 -21.97 5.93
CA LEU A 395 -3.22 -20.82 5.99
C LEU A 395 -3.06 -20.30 7.43
N SER A 396 -4.09 -20.44 8.28
CA SER A 396 -4.00 -20.07 9.69
C SER A 396 -3.04 -20.96 10.49
N ASN A 397 -2.75 -22.16 9.99
CA ASN A 397 -1.84 -23.12 10.61
C ASN A 397 -0.38 -22.92 10.15
N LYS A 398 -0.13 -22.05 9.16
CA LYS A 398 1.24 -21.72 8.73
C LYS A 398 2.01 -21.08 9.88
N LYS A 399 3.27 -21.50 10.04
CA LYS A 399 4.18 -20.91 11.02
C LYS A 399 4.57 -19.49 10.62
N ILE A 400 4.72 -18.60 11.60
CA ILE A 400 5.17 -17.22 11.36
C ILE A 400 6.52 -17.19 10.62
N GLY A 401 7.44 -18.11 10.93
CA GLY A 401 8.77 -18.14 10.34
C GLY A 401 8.81 -18.32 8.81
N VAL A 402 7.75 -18.87 8.21
CA VAL A 402 7.66 -19.08 6.74
C VAL A 402 6.87 -17.99 6.01
N LEU A 403 6.31 -17.02 6.74
CA LEU A 403 5.54 -15.93 6.17
C LEU A 403 6.44 -14.88 5.52
N SER A 404 5.97 -14.32 4.41
CA SER A 404 6.54 -13.11 3.81
C SER A 404 6.40 -11.89 4.74
N GLY A 405 7.16 -10.83 4.51
CA GLY A 405 7.06 -9.59 5.30
C GLY A 405 5.64 -9.00 5.30
N GLY A 406 4.97 -8.98 4.15
CA GLY A 406 3.58 -8.52 4.03
C GLY A 406 2.58 -9.41 4.78
N GLU A 407 2.77 -10.74 4.77
CA GLU A 407 1.97 -11.65 5.60
C GLU A 407 2.20 -11.39 7.09
N LYS A 408 3.46 -11.22 7.53
CA LYS A 408 3.77 -10.89 8.93
C LYS A 408 3.13 -9.56 9.36
N SER A 409 3.12 -8.55 8.49
CA SER A 409 2.42 -7.28 8.71
C SER A 409 0.92 -7.50 8.95
N ARG A 410 0.27 -8.36 8.14
CA ARG A 410 -1.16 -8.71 8.34
C ARG A 410 -1.43 -9.47 9.63
N VAL A 411 -0.53 -10.37 10.06
CA VAL A 411 -0.65 -11.01 11.39
C VAL A 411 -0.61 -9.95 12.48
N MET A 412 0.31 -8.99 12.40
CA MET A 412 0.41 -7.92 13.39
C MET A 412 -0.85 -7.05 13.42
N LEU A 413 -1.40 -6.72 12.26
CA LEU A 413 -2.65 -5.98 12.15
C LEU A 413 -3.80 -6.77 12.79
N GLY A 414 -3.89 -8.08 12.54
CA GLY A 414 -4.82 -8.98 13.21
C GLY A 414 -4.70 -8.95 14.74
N LYS A 415 -3.48 -8.86 15.30
CA LYS A 415 -3.28 -8.74 16.75
C LYS A 415 -3.92 -7.48 17.32
N ILE A 416 -3.86 -6.37 16.60
CA ILE A 416 -4.45 -5.10 17.03
C ILE A 416 -5.96 -5.13 16.90
N LEU A 417 -6.50 -5.71 15.82
CA LEU A 417 -7.95 -5.87 15.66
C LEU A 417 -8.58 -6.70 16.80
N LEU A 418 -7.82 -7.65 17.36
CA LEU A 418 -8.24 -8.45 18.50
C LEU A 418 -8.06 -7.73 19.84
N LYS A 419 -7.03 -6.89 19.96
CA LYS A 419 -6.74 -6.17 21.19
C LYS A 419 -7.82 -5.11 21.44
N GLY A 420 -8.54 -5.25 22.56
CA GLY A 420 -9.40 -4.19 23.06
C GLY A 420 -8.57 -2.94 23.37
N ALA A 421 -8.89 -1.82 22.73
CA ALA A 421 -8.18 -0.56 22.92
C ALA A 421 -9.14 0.63 22.82
N ASN A 422 -8.75 1.74 23.45
CA ASN A 422 -9.40 3.04 23.29
C ASN A 422 -8.45 4.09 22.69
N LEU A 423 -7.15 3.83 22.67
CA LEU A 423 -6.15 4.63 21.97
C LEU A 423 -5.36 3.74 21.01
N LEU A 424 -5.45 4.03 19.70
CA LEU A 424 -4.65 3.37 18.68
C LEU A 424 -3.46 4.23 18.30
N LEU A 425 -2.26 3.65 18.32
CA LEU A 425 -1.01 4.24 17.85
C LEU A 425 -0.57 3.48 16.60
N LEU A 426 -0.61 4.13 15.44
CA LEU A 426 -0.41 3.49 14.14
C LEU A 426 0.81 4.08 13.44
N ASP A 427 1.89 3.33 13.31
CA ASP A 427 3.11 3.76 12.62
C ASP A 427 3.11 3.25 11.18
N GLU A 428 2.83 4.14 10.22
CA GLU A 428 2.71 3.86 8.78
C GLU A 428 1.81 2.65 8.45
N PRO A 429 0.51 2.71 8.82
CA PRO A 429 -0.36 1.54 8.80
C PRO A 429 -0.76 1.05 7.40
N THR A 430 -0.55 1.87 6.38
CA THR A 430 -0.82 1.54 4.97
C THR A 430 0.31 0.76 4.30
N ASN A 431 1.49 0.66 4.94
CA ASN A 431 2.62 -0.05 4.36
C ASN A 431 2.27 -1.53 4.13
N HIS A 432 2.59 -2.01 2.92
CA HIS A 432 2.32 -3.39 2.46
C HIS A 432 0.84 -3.78 2.31
N LEU A 433 -0.10 -2.81 2.39
CA LEU A 433 -1.51 -3.01 2.10
C LEU A 433 -1.82 -2.61 0.66
N ASP A 434 -2.66 -3.38 -0.04
CA ASP A 434 -3.15 -2.94 -1.35
C ASP A 434 -4.18 -1.80 -1.23
N MET A 435 -4.46 -1.10 -2.34
CA MET A 435 -5.38 0.06 -2.33
C MET A 435 -6.75 -0.26 -1.74
N GLU A 436 -7.31 -1.44 -2.00
CA GLU A 436 -8.61 -1.85 -1.44
C GLU A 436 -8.52 -2.01 0.07
N SER A 437 -7.42 -2.59 0.56
CA SER A 437 -7.15 -2.74 1.99
C SER A 437 -6.91 -1.41 2.68
N CYS A 438 -6.23 -0.46 2.02
CA CYS A 438 -6.06 0.90 2.54
C CYS A 438 -7.40 1.61 2.74
N ASP A 439 -8.33 1.48 1.77
CA ASP A 439 -9.68 2.04 1.89
C ASP A 439 -10.43 1.42 3.08
N SER A 440 -10.41 0.09 3.21
CA SER A 440 -11.10 -0.59 4.32
C SER A 440 -10.50 -0.20 5.68
N LEU A 441 -9.18 -0.02 5.77
CA LEU A 441 -8.50 0.43 6.98
C LEU A 441 -8.89 1.87 7.34
N LEU A 442 -8.95 2.75 6.33
CA LEU A 442 -9.38 4.14 6.50
C LEU A 442 -10.80 4.22 7.10
N GLU A 443 -11.74 3.45 6.55
CA GLU A 443 -13.13 3.41 7.04
C GLU A 443 -13.22 2.83 8.46
N ALA A 444 -12.41 1.82 8.79
CA ALA A 444 -12.33 1.29 10.15
C ALA A 444 -11.77 2.30 11.16
N ILE A 445 -10.80 3.13 10.76
CA ILE A 445 -10.25 4.19 11.62
C ILE A 445 -11.24 5.34 11.82
N LYS A 446 -12.01 5.68 10.78
CA LYS A 446 -13.10 6.66 10.87
C LYS A 446 -14.19 6.21 11.83
N SER A 447 -14.56 4.93 11.79
CA SER A 447 -15.63 4.37 12.64
C SER A 447 -15.17 4.06 14.08
N PHE A 448 -13.86 3.98 14.34
CA PHE A 448 -13.34 3.78 15.69
C PHE A 448 -13.70 4.96 16.61
N GLU A 449 -14.46 4.72 17.68
CA GLU A 449 -14.91 5.78 18.59
C GLU A 449 -13.80 6.33 19.51
N GLY A 450 -12.74 5.55 19.71
CA GLY A 450 -11.58 5.95 20.50
C GLY A 450 -10.64 6.92 19.76
N ALA A 451 -9.58 7.30 20.45
CA ALA A 451 -8.53 8.15 19.89
C ALA A 451 -7.57 7.36 18.99
N VAL A 452 -7.05 8.01 17.95
CA VAL A 452 -6.08 7.45 17.01
C VAL A 452 -4.94 8.46 16.84
N VAL A 453 -3.70 8.00 17.00
CA VAL A 453 -2.50 8.73 16.61
C VAL A 453 -1.82 7.93 15.52
N THR A 454 -1.72 8.49 14.31
CA THR A 454 -1.14 7.79 13.17
C THR A 454 0.02 8.57 12.56
N VAL A 455 1.11 7.88 12.24
CA VAL A 455 2.19 8.37 11.39
C VAL A 455 1.85 7.94 9.97
N THR A 456 1.68 8.88 9.06
CA THR A 456 1.43 8.56 7.65
C THR A 456 1.95 9.66 6.74
N HIS A 457 2.37 9.24 5.55
CA HIS A 457 2.78 10.11 4.45
C HIS A 457 1.70 10.23 3.36
N ASP A 458 0.61 9.47 3.49
CA ASP A 458 -0.51 9.46 2.56
C ASP A 458 -1.42 10.67 2.79
N GLU A 459 -1.40 11.62 1.85
CA GLU A 459 -2.21 12.84 1.91
C GLU A 459 -3.71 12.59 1.85
N HIS A 460 -4.15 11.53 1.15
CA HIS A 460 -5.56 11.16 1.11
C HIS A 460 -6.01 10.71 2.51
N PHE A 461 -5.19 9.90 3.17
CA PHE A 461 -5.43 9.48 4.55
C PHE A 461 -5.49 10.67 5.51
N LEU A 462 -4.48 11.56 5.44
CA LEU A 462 -4.41 12.77 6.25
C LEU A 462 -5.66 13.66 6.08
N GLY A 463 -6.07 13.92 4.84
CA GLY A 463 -7.23 14.75 4.55
C GLY A 463 -8.56 14.16 5.03
N GLN A 464 -8.65 12.84 5.14
CA GLN A 464 -9.90 12.14 5.48
C GLN A 464 -10.11 11.93 6.98
N ILE A 465 -9.05 11.85 7.79
CA ILE A 465 -9.17 11.54 9.22
C ILE A 465 -8.62 12.62 10.15
N ALA A 466 -7.65 13.44 9.74
CA ALA A 466 -6.95 14.30 10.68
C ALA A 466 -7.86 15.43 11.19
N ASN A 467 -8.02 15.51 12.52
CA ASN A 467 -8.61 16.68 13.20
C ASN A 467 -7.57 17.45 14.04
N LYS A 468 -6.40 16.86 14.25
CA LYS A 468 -5.23 17.46 14.91
C LYS A 468 -3.97 16.93 14.23
N LEU A 469 -2.94 17.75 14.14
CA LEU A 469 -1.64 17.38 13.58
C LEU A 469 -0.52 17.60 14.59
N ILE A 470 0.46 16.71 14.58
CA ILE A 470 1.77 16.92 15.21
C ILE A 470 2.79 16.99 14.08
N ILE A 471 3.41 18.16 13.93
CA ILE A 471 4.23 18.49 12.77
C ILE A 471 5.70 18.53 13.18
N PHE A 472 6.51 17.77 12.47
CA PHE A 472 7.96 17.76 12.55
C PHE A 472 8.55 18.51 11.35
N ASP A 473 8.80 19.80 11.54
CA ASP A 473 9.35 20.69 10.51
C ASP A 473 10.76 21.17 10.91
N ASP A 474 11.77 20.58 10.27
CA ASP A 474 13.19 20.84 10.50
C ASP A 474 13.65 20.73 11.96
N ASN A 475 13.74 21.87 12.66
CA ASN A 475 14.16 21.99 14.06
C ASN A 475 13.00 22.33 15.01
N LYS A 476 11.77 22.41 14.49
CA LYS A 476 10.56 22.73 15.25
C LYS A 476 9.64 21.51 15.26
N THR A 477 9.07 21.26 16.43
CA THR A 477 7.98 20.30 16.58
C THR A 477 6.83 21.04 17.24
N PHE A 478 5.66 21.04 16.61
CA PHE A 478 4.51 21.79 17.11
C PHE A 478 3.19 21.08 16.76
N THR A 479 2.13 21.46 17.45
CA THR A 479 0.78 20.96 17.19
C THR A 479 -0.02 21.94 16.35
N PHE A 480 -0.98 21.40 15.59
CA PHE A 480 -1.94 22.18 14.84
C PHE A 480 -3.34 21.58 15.03
N GLU A 481 -4.25 22.37 15.58
CA GLU A 481 -5.57 21.93 16.06
C GLU A 481 -6.66 22.13 14.97
N ASP A 482 -6.41 21.59 13.78
CA ASP A 482 -7.37 21.64 12.66
C ASP A 482 -7.02 20.56 11.62
N SER A 483 -7.80 20.50 10.54
CA SER A 483 -7.60 19.52 9.47
C SER A 483 -6.33 19.76 8.66
N TYR A 484 -5.88 18.71 7.97
CA TYR A 484 -4.73 18.79 7.06
C TYR A 484 -4.91 19.82 5.95
N GLU A 485 -6.12 19.99 5.42
CA GLU A 485 -6.41 21.01 4.40
C GLU A 485 -6.21 22.43 4.92
N PHE A 486 -6.62 22.70 6.17
CA PHE A 486 -6.41 24.01 6.80
C PHE A 486 -4.94 24.26 7.11
N PHE A 487 -4.20 23.23 7.50
CA PHE A 487 -2.75 23.33 7.67
C PHE A 487 -2.08 23.78 6.37
N LEU A 488 -2.41 23.14 5.23
CA LEU A 488 -1.85 23.51 3.93
C LEU A 488 -2.17 24.95 3.52
N LYS A 489 -3.39 25.44 3.83
CA LYS A 489 -3.80 26.81 3.49
C LYS A 489 -3.16 27.89 4.37
N ARG A 490 -2.98 27.61 5.67
CA ARG A 490 -2.55 28.62 6.66
C ARG A 490 -1.07 28.62 6.94
N VAL A 491 -0.46 27.45 6.96
CA VAL A 491 0.95 27.26 7.32
C VAL A 491 1.72 26.78 6.10
N GLY A 492 1.18 25.77 5.42
CA GLY A 492 1.85 25.12 4.31
C GLY A 492 3.08 24.33 4.76
N TRP A 493 3.68 23.65 3.79
CA TRP A 493 5.06 23.20 3.93
C TRP A 493 5.95 24.34 3.49
N LYS A 494 7.07 24.57 4.17
CA LYS A 494 8.07 25.49 3.64
C LYS A 494 8.65 24.89 2.36
N ASP A 495 8.49 25.61 1.25
CA ASP A 495 9.25 25.35 0.04
C ASP A 495 10.72 25.66 0.35
N HIS A 496 11.60 24.69 0.15
CA HIS A 496 13.05 24.88 0.17
C HIS A 496 13.56 24.77 -1.26
#